data_AF-V7APE9-F1
#
_entry.id   AF-V7APE9-F1
#
_cell.length_a   1.000
_cell.length_b   1.000
_cell.length_c   1.000
_cell.angle_alpha   90.00
_cell.angle_beta   90.00
_cell.angle_gamma   90.00
#
_symmetry.space_group_name_H-M   'P 1'
#
loop_
_entity.id
_entity.type
_entity.pdbx_description
1 polymer ?
#
loop_
_entity_poly.entity_id
_entity_poly.type
_entity_poly.pdbx_seq_one_letter_code
_entity_poly.pdbx_strand_id
1 'polypeptide(L)'
;KFIAFVTTEAETDQPEEDLKPGIDLLGSVNEKFYDMYDRFEPCNDHEVDGCFISTSYDPTTHFEITVKDVVGMYSKITGKHHFCLLFQILDLSVDLSAASATTEE
;
A
#
# COMPACT_ATOMS: atom_id res chain seq x y z
N LYS A 1 7.98 -13.67 -20.40
CA LYS A 1 7.79 -12.20 -20.39
C LYS A 1 7.66 -11.78 -18.94
N PHE A 2 8.19 -10.63 -18.55
CA PHE A 2 8.17 -10.13 -17.18
C PHE A 2 7.54 -8.74 -17.16
N ILE A 3 6.94 -8.39 -16.02
CA ILE A 3 6.48 -7.03 -15.73
C ILE A 3 7.35 -6.54 -14.59
N ALA A 4 7.95 -5.36 -14.77
CA ALA A 4 8.76 -4.71 -13.75
C ALA A 4 8.09 -3.40 -13.37
N PHE A 5 7.98 -3.14 -12.07
CA PHE A 5 7.49 -1.89 -11.54
C PHE A 5 8.68 -1.10 -10.97
N VAL A 6 8.75 0.18 -11.32
CA VAL A 6 9.69 1.14 -10.74
C VAL A 6 8.84 2.25 -10.18
N THR A 7 8.94 2.49 -8.88
CA THR A 7 8.10 3.44 -8.13
C THR A 7 8.99 4.33 -7.28
N THR A 8 8.62 5.61 -7.17
CA THR A 8 9.27 6.60 -6.31
C THR A 8 8.26 7.68 -5.92
N GLU A 9 8.59 8.49 -4.92
CA GLU A 9 7.89 9.75 -4.70
C GLU A 9 8.28 10.73 -5.79
N ALA A 10 7.29 11.41 -6.38
CA ALA A 10 7.52 12.39 -7.44
C ALA A 10 8.17 13.64 -6.85
N GLU A 11 9.35 13.98 -7.34
CA GLU A 11 10.05 15.23 -7.00
C GLU A 11 9.85 16.28 -8.09
N THR A 12 9.44 15.84 -9.29
CA THR A 12 9.16 16.67 -10.45
C THR A 12 7.81 16.34 -11.09
N ASP A 13 7.30 17.22 -11.95
CA ASP A 13 6.11 16.95 -12.78
C ASP A 13 6.43 16.02 -13.97
N GLN A 14 7.65 15.49 -14.07
CA GLN A 14 8.12 14.64 -15.17
C GLN A 14 8.54 13.26 -14.65
N PRO A 15 7.62 12.27 -14.62
CA PRO A 15 7.91 10.96 -14.04
C PRO A 15 9.04 10.21 -14.77
N GLU A 16 9.30 10.55 -16.03
CA GLU A 16 10.39 9.96 -16.81
C GLU A 16 11.77 10.31 -16.25
N GLU A 17 11.95 11.51 -15.69
CA GLU A 17 13.23 11.94 -15.12
C GLU A 17 13.51 11.22 -13.81
N ASP A 18 12.52 11.19 -12.92
CA ASP A 18 12.61 10.58 -11.59
C ASP A 18 12.81 9.05 -11.68
N LEU A 19 12.15 8.39 -12.64
CA LEU A 19 12.21 6.92 -12.82
C LEU A 19 13.39 6.45 -13.67
N LYS A 20 14.06 7.36 -14.39
CA LYS A 20 15.17 7.01 -15.30
C LYS A 20 16.25 6.13 -14.66
N PRO A 21 16.75 6.42 -13.44
CA PRO A 21 17.80 5.59 -12.83
C PRO A 21 17.37 4.14 -12.61
N GLY A 22 16.10 3.90 -12.24
CA GLY A 22 15.57 2.55 -12.06
C GLY A 22 15.31 1.82 -13.37
N ILE A 23 14.82 2.54 -14.38
CA ILE A 23 14.53 1.98 -15.70
C ILE A 23 15.81 1.57 -16.44
N ASP A 24 16.89 2.35 -16.31
CA ASP A 24 18.19 2.04 -16.93
C ASP A 24 18.76 0.69 -16.45
N LEU A 25 18.42 0.24 -15.23
CA LEU A 25 18.84 -1.06 -14.68
C LEU A 25 18.11 -2.25 -15.32
N LEU A 26 16.93 -2.03 -15.91
CA LEU A 26 16.12 -3.10 -16.52
C LEU A 26 16.65 -3.53 -17.91
N GLY A 27 17.49 -2.71 -18.54
CA GLY A 27 18.01 -2.98 -19.88
C GLY A 27 16.96 -2.76 -20.98
N SER A 28 16.80 -3.75 -21.88
CA SER A 28 15.87 -3.65 -23.01
C SER A 28 14.42 -3.86 -22.56
N VAL A 29 13.59 -2.82 -22.68
CA VAL A 29 12.17 -2.84 -22.32
C VAL A 29 11.31 -2.71 -23.57
N ASN A 30 10.33 -3.60 -23.74
CA ASN A 30 9.45 -3.62 -24.91
C ASN A 30 8.45 -2.45 -24.92
N GLU A 31 7.79 -2.21 -23.77
CA GLU A 31 6.76 -1.19 -23.59
C GLU A 31 6.90 -0.58 -22.19
N LYS A 32 6.66 0.74 -22.08
CA LYS A 32 6.73 1.50 -20.84
C LYS A 32 5.43 2.27 -20.67
N PHE A 33 4.92 2.29 -19.44
CA PHE A 33 3.74 3.05 -19.05
C PHE A 33 4.14 3.89 -17.83
N TYR A 34 3.82 5.19 -17.88
CA TYR A 34 4.10 6.12 -16.79
C TYR A 34 2.78 6.61 -16.23
N ASP A 35 2.61 6.47 -14.93
CA ASP A 35 1.47 7.00 -14.18
C ASP A 35 1.97 7.76 -12.96
N MET A 36 1.23 8.81 -12.59
CA MET A 36 1.48 9.62 -11.42
C MET A 36 0.17 9.78 -10.67
N TYR A 37 0.22 9.68 -9.34
CA TYR A 37 -0.95 9.73 -8.48
C TYR A 37 -0.69 10.67 -7.30
N ASP A 38 -1.66 11.53 -7.02
CA ASP A 38 -1.66 12.33 -5.80
C ASP A 38 -1.94 11.44 -4.58
N ARG A 39 -1.20 11.69 -3.49
CA ARG A 39 -1.41 10.98 -2.22
C ARG A 39 -2.14 11.87 -1.24
N PHE A 40 -3.19 11.32 -0.66
CA PHE A 40 -4.02 11.99 0.34
C PHE A 40 -3.95 11.28 1.68
N GLU A 41 -4.13 12.08 2.74
CA GLU A 41 -4.29 11.64 4.11
C GLU A 41 -5.59 12.21 4.72
N PRO A 42 -6.21 11.52 5.68
CA PRO A 42 -7.43 11.99 6.32
C PRO A 42 -7.16 13.25 7.16
N CYS A 43 -7.93 14.31 6.91
CA CYS A 43 -7.89 15.56 7.69
C CYS A 43 -9.08 15.71 8.66
N ASN A 44 -9.95 14.69 8.73
CA ASN A 44 -11.19 14.72 9.50
C ASN A 44 -10.99 14.27 10.95
N ASP A 45 -11.93 14.66 11.81
CA ASP A 45 -12.02 14.16 13.18
C ASP A 45 -13.01 12.99 13.25
N HIS A 46 -12.46 11.79 13.17
CA HIS A 46 -13.20 10.53 13.22
C HIS A 46 -14.08 10.35 14.48
N GLU A 47 -13.78 11.01 15.60
CA GLU A 47 -14.62 10.93 16.80
C GLU A 47 -15.91 11.76 16.66
N VAL A 48 -15.87 12.82 15.85
CA VAL A 48 -16.99 13.75 15.63
C VAL A 48 -17.91 13.24 14.52
N ASP A 49 -17.34 12.76 13.41
CA ASP A 49 -18.09 12.39 12.20
C ASP A 49 -18.29 10.87 12.04
N GLY A 50 -17.61 10.04 12.83
CA GLY A 50 -17.65 8.58 12.71
C GLY A 50 -17.09 8.05 11.39
N CYS A 51 -16.35 8.86 10.63
CA CYS A 51 -15.78 8.51 9.34
C CYS A 51 -14.31 8.10 9.48
N PHE A 52 -13.98 6.89 9.03
CA PHE A 52 -12.63 6.34 9.09
C PHE A 52 -12.10 6.16 7.67
N ILE A 53 -11.20 7.05 7.25
CA ILE A 53 -10.68 7.12 5.89
C ILE A 53 -9.22 6.66 5.90
N SER A 54 -8.85 5.79 4.96
CA SER A 54 -7.48 5.30 4.80
C SER A 54 -6.58 6.33 4.12
N THR A 55 -5.29 6.21 4.37
CA THR A 55 -4.26 6.95 3.62
C THR A 55 -4.06 6.35 2.23
N SER A 56 -3.59 7.17 1.28
CA SER A 56 -3.23 6.68 -0.06
C SER A 56 -1.96 5.82 0.00
N TYR A 57 -1.90 4.79 -0.87
CA TYR A 57 -0.73 3.92 -0.97
C TYR A 57 0.54 4.73 -1.23
N ASP A 58 1.60 4.35 -0.53
CA ASP A 58 2.93 4.89 -0.72
C ASP A 58 3.68 4.12 -1.82
N PRO A 59 4.79 4.66 -2.36
CA PRO A 59 5.49 4.02 -3.48
C PRO A 59 6.35 2.83 -3.05
N THR A 60 6.38 2.43 -1.77
CA THR A 60 7.12 1.24 -1.35
C THR A 60 6.50 -0.04 -1.92
N THR A 61 7.35 -1.02 -2.22
CA THR A 61 6.92 -2.29 -2.83
C THR A 61 6.58 -3.35 -1.78
N HIS A 62 6.48 -2.98 -0.50
CA HIS A 62 6.16 -3.87 0.60
C HIS A 62 5.05 -3.27 1.48
N PHE A 63 4.28 -4.12 2.15
CA PHE A 63 3.02 -3.71 2.78
C PHE A 63 3.16 -3.12 4.20
N GLU A 64 4.36 -2.77 4.66
CA GLU A 64 4.53 -2.39 6.06
C GLU A 64 3.71 -1.15 6.44
N ILE A 65 3.75 -0.11 5.61
CA ILE A 65 3.02 1.15 5.87
C ILE A 65 1.52 0.93 5.71
N THR A 66 1.10 0.20 4.67
CA THR A 66 -0.31 -0.18 4.48
C THR A 66 -0.87 -0.94 5.69
N VAL A 67 -0.13 -1.92 6.21
CA VAL A 67 -0.56 -2.71 7.37
C VAL A 67 -0.67 -1.83 8.61
N LYS A 68 0.26 -0.88 8.79
CA LYS A 68 0.17 0.10 9.89
C LYS A 68 -1.10 0.95 9.80
N ASP A 69 -1.47 1.40 8.60
CA ASP A 69 -2.69 2.18 8.40
C ASP A 69 -3.96 1.35 8.70
N VAL A 70 -4.03 0.12 8.18
CA VAL A 70 -5.14 -0.80 8.43
C VAL A 70 -5.30 -1.10 9.92
N VAL A 71 -4.21 -1.42 10.63
CA VAL A 71 -4.23 -1.70 12.07
C VAL A 71 -4.62 -0.45 12.86
N GLY A 72 -4.13 0.72 12.46
CA GLY A 72 -4.50 2.00 13.04
C GLY A 72 -6.00 2.28 12.91
N MET A 73 -6.55 2.15 11.70
CA MET A 73 -7.99 2.30 11.46
C MET A 73 -8.82 1.30 12.26
N TYR A 74 -8.46 0.01 12.24
CA TYR A 74 -9.16 -1.01 13.01
C TYR A 74 -9.19 -0.68 14.51
N SER A 75 -8.08 -0.20 15.06
CA SER A 75 -7.99 0.22 16.46
C SER A 75 -8.92 1.40 16.75
N LYS A 76 -8.98 2.39 15.86
CA LYS A 76 -9.89 3.55 15.98
C LYS A 76 -11.36 3.14 15.89
N ILE A 77 -11.72 2.25 14.96
CA ILE A 77 -13.10 1.77 14.76
C ILE A 77 -13.60 0.94 15.95
N THR A 78 -12.75 0.04 16.46
CA THR A 78 -13.17 -0.95 17.45
C THR A 78 -12.90 -0.52 18.90
N GLY A 79 -12.11 0.53 19.11
CA GLY A 79 -11.64 0.96 20.43
C GLY A 79 -10.69 -0.04 21.11
N LYS A 80 -10.26 -1.10 20.41
CA LYS A 80 -9.31 -2.09 20.95
C LYS A 80 -7.88 -1.59 20.72
N HIS A 81 -7.20 -1.22 21.80
CA HIS A 81 -5.84 -0.70 21.71
C HIS A 81 -4.82 -1.74 21.20
N HIS A 82 -3.81 -1.23 20.50
CA HIS A 82 -2.65 -1.93 19.94
C HIS A 82 -2.00 -2.97 20.89
N PHE A 83 -2.09 -2.79 22.21
CA PHE A 83 -1.54 -3.72 23.19
C PHE A 83 -2.34 -5.04 23.33
N CYS A 84 -3.67 -5.00 23.12
CA CYS A 84 -4.49 -6.21 23.03
C CYS A 84 -4.32 -6.89 21.66
N LEU A 85 -4.10 -6.06 20.62
CA LEU A 85 -3.86 -6.51 19.26
C LEU A 85 -2.47 -7.09 19.04
N LEU A 86 -1.40 -6.67 19.71
CA LEU A 86 -0.08 -7.32 19.60
C LEU A 86 -0.12 -8.81 19.99
N PHE A 87 -1.04 -9.20 20.88
CA PHE A 87 -1.26 -10.61 21.23
C PHE A 87 -2.12 -11.37 20.19
N GLN A 88 -2.89 -10.67 19.34
CA GLN A 88 -3.70 -11.26 18.25
C GLN A 88 -3.07 -11.12 16.85
N ILE A 89 -2.22 -10.11 16.61
CA ILE A 89 -1.57 -9.79 15.34
C ILE A 89 -0.32 -10.65 15.14
N LEU A 90 0.35 -11.10 16.22
CA LEU A 90 1.34 -12.20 16.11
C LEU A 90 0.68 -13.53 15.70
N ASP A 91 -0.65 -13.61 15.75
CA ASP A 91 -1.46 -14.69 15.15
C ASP A 91 -1.93 -14.31 13.73
N LEU A 92 -1.11 -13.57 12.97
CA LEU A 92 -1.23 -13.48 11.50
C LEU A 92 -0.90 -14.81 10.79
N SER A 93 -1.08 -15.96 11.47
CA SER A 93 -1.37 -17.23 10.84
C SER A 93 -2.80 -17.24 10.24
N VAL A 94 -3.25 -16.10 9.72
CA VAL A 94 -4.39 -16.05 8.80
C VAL A 94 -3.95 -16.88 7.60
N ASP A 95 -4.46 -18.10 7.61
CA ASP A 95 -4.22 -19.15 6.64
C ASP A 95 -4.40 -18.58 5.23
N LEU A 96 -3.28 -18.25 4.58
CA LEU A 96 -3.26 -17.73 3.21
C LEU A 96 -3.82 -18.77 2.22
N SER A 97 -4.18 -19.98 2.69
CA SER A 97 -4.95 -20.98 1.96
C SER A 97 -6.38 -20.53 1.64
N ALA A 98 -6.98 -19.62 2.41
CA ALA A 98 -8.35 -19.17 2.17
C ALA A 98 -8.49 -18.14 1.03
N ALA A 99 -7.38 -17.55 0.57
CA ALA A 99 -7.38 -16.56 -0.52
C ALA A 99 -7.12 -17.16 -1.91
N SER A 100 -6.83 -18.47 -2.01
CA SER A 100 -6.67 -19.18 -3.28
C SER A 100 -7.84 -20.14 -3.51
N ALA A 101 -9.02 -19.59 -3.76
CA ALA A 101 -10.15 -20.35 -4.29
C ALA A 101 -10.77 -19.59 -5.47
N THR A 102 -10.07 -19.60 -6.61
CA THR A 102 -10.76 -19.63 -7.90
C THR A 102 -10.23 -20.84 -8.66
N THR A 103 -11.11 -21.80 -8.83
CA THR A 103 -10.94 -23.08 -9.50
C THR A 103 -10.71 -22.87 -11.00
N GLU A 104 -9.79 -23.68 -11.53
CA GLU A 104 -9.64 -23.94 -12.96
C GLU A 104 -10.96 -24.47 -13.56
N GLU A 105 -11.39 -23.87 -14.68
CA GLU A 105 -12.02 -24.56 -15.82
C GLU A 105 -11.45 -23.96 -17.12
#